data_AF-A0A8J8EII2-F1
#
_entry.id   AF-A0A8J8EII2-F1
#
_cell.length_a   1.000
_cell.length_b   1.000
_cell.length_c   1.000
_cell.angle_alpha   90.00
_cell.angle_beta   90.00
_cell.angle_gamma   90.00
#
_symmetry.space_group_name_H-M   'P 1'
#
loop_
_entity.id
_entity.type
_entity.pdbx_description
1 polymer ?
#
loop_
_entity_poly.entity_id
_entity_poly.type
_entity_poly.pdbx_seq_one_letter_code
_entity_poly.pdbx_strand_id
1 'polypeptide(L)' 'LITPEIKEKLRKLSLTGEIAKPEDVAHAVIFLLENDHITGELIDVNGGRLMD' A
#
# COMPACT_ATOMS: atom_id res chain seq x y z
N LEU A 1 -4.00 -19.56 4.35
CA LEU A 1 -2.91 -18.66 4.81
C LEU A 1 -3.41 -17.51 5.69
N ILE A 2 -4.65 -17.00 5.54
CA ILE A 2 -5.27 -16.06 6.51
C ILE A 2 -6.75 -16.41 6.65
N THR A 3 -7.31 -16.39 7.88
CA THR A 3 -8.74 -16.65 8.09
C THR A 3 -9.59 -15.44 7.67
N PRO A 4 -10.88 -15.60 7.33
CA PRO A 4 -11.76 -14.48 7.02
C PRO A 4 -11.82 -13.43 8.14
N GLU A 5 -11.79 -13.89 9.40
CA GLU A 5 -11.79 -12.99 10.57
C GLU A 5 -10.52 -12.13 10.62
N ILE A 6 -9.35 -12.72 10.39
CA ILE A 6 -8.09 -11.96 10.35
C ILE A 6 -8.09 -11.01 9.15
N LYS A 7 -8.62 -11.44 8.00
CA LYS A 7 -8.76 -10.59 6.81
C LYS A 7 -9.60 -9.34 7.11
N GLU A 8 -10.72 -9.50 7.80
CA GLU A 8 -11.57 -8.37 8.20
C GLU A 8 -10.86 -7.44 9.21
N LYS A 9 -10.12 -8.00 10.17
CA LYS A 9 -9.31 -7.19 11.09
C LYS A 9 -8.26 -6.36 10.34
N LEU A 10 -7.57 -6.95 9.37
CA LEU A 10 -6.56 -6.25 8.55
C LEU A 10 -7.18 -5.15 7.69
N ARG A 11 -8.34 -5.42 7.08
CA ARG A 11 -9.10 -4.46 6.27
C ARG A 11 -9.43 -3.19 7.06
N LYS A 12 -9.84 -3.33 8.32
CA LYS A 12 -10.16 -2.21 9.23
C LYS A 12 -8.96 -1.36 9.64
N LEU A 13 -7.74 -1.87 9.49
CA LEU A 13 -6.52 -1.11 9.78
C LEU A 13 -6.09 -0.22 8.61
N SER A 14 -6.65 -0.40 7.42
CA SER A 14 -6.46 0.51 6.29
C SER A 14 -7.56 1.56 6.27
N LEU A 15 -7.19 2.82 6.03
CA LEU A 15 -8.17 3.89 5.82
C LEU A 15 -8.93 3.76 4.50
N THR A 16 -8.36 3.02 3.53
CA THR A 16 -9.06 2.69 2.28
C THR A 16 -10.17 1.67 2.48
N GLY A 17 -10.20 1.00 3.64
CA GLY A 17 -11.13 -0.08 3.93
C GLY A 17 -10.89 -1.32 3.08
N GLU A 18 -9.72 -1.47 2.45
CA GLU A 18 -9.35 -2.64 1.66
C GLU A 18 -7.94 -3.14 2.03
N ILE A 19 -7.67 -4.41 1.72
CA ILE A 19 -6.29 -4.93 1.75
C ILE A 19 -5.72 -4.73 0.36
N ALA A 20 -4.61 -4.00 0.29
CA ALA A 20 -3.88 -3.78 -0.95
C ALA A 20 -3.53 -5.12 -1.64
N LYS A 21 -3.64 -5.12 -2.96
CA LYS A 21 -3.18 -6.22 -3.79
C LYS A 21 -1.71 -5.98 -4.17
N PRO A 22 -0.97 -7.02 -4.59
CA PRO A 22 0.40 -6.86 -5.06
C PRO A 22 0.53 -5.83 -6.19
N GLU A 23 -0.48 -5.72 -7.04
CA GLU A 23 -0.50 -4.78 -8.16
C GLU A 23 -0.48 -3.31 -7.69
N ASP A 24 -1.09 -2.99 -6.55
CA ASP A 24 -1.11 -1.62 -6.03
C ASP A 24 0.32 -1.13 -5.71
N VAL A 25 1.18 -2.02 -5.20
CA VAL A 25 2.60 -1.73 -4.96
C VAL A 25 3.37 -1.65 -6.28
N ALA A 26 3.11 -2.57 -7.21
CA ALA A 26 3.78 -2.57 -8.52
C ALA A 26 3.49 -1.28 -9.31
N HIS A 27 2.26 -0.78 -9.27
CA HIS A 27 1.87 0.47 -9.91
C HIS A 27 2.63 1.67 -9.34
N ALA A 28 2.84 1.73 -8.02
CA ALA A 28 3.65 2.78 -7.41
C ALA A 28 5.11 2.71 -7.88
N VAL A 29 5.68 1.51 -8.00
CA VAL A 29 7.04 1.33 -8.53
C VAL A 29 7.14 1.79 -9.98
N ILE A 30 6.18 1.45 -10.84
CA ILE A 30 6.15 1.89 -12.24
C ILE A 30 6.11 3.42 -12.31
N PHE A 31 5.24 4.07 -11.53
CA PHE A 31 5.16 5.53 -11.47
C PHE A 31 6.50 6.17 -11.08
N LEU A 32 7.21 5.58 -10.10
CA LEU A 32 8.53 6.07 -9.68
C LEU A 32 9.59 5.88 -10.77
N LEU A 33 9.56 4.76 -11.49
CA LEU A 33 10.47 4.51 -12.61
C LEU A 33 10.26 5.47 -13.78
N GLU A 34 9.04 5.98 -13.95
CA GLU A 34 8.68 6.94 -15.00
C GLU A 34 9.01 8.39 -14.63
N ASN A 35 9.42 8.66 -13.38
CA ASN A 35 9.65 10.02 -12.89
C ASN A 35 11.13 10.30 -12.62
N ASP A 36 11.77 11.02 -13.54
CA ASP A 36 13.19 11.40 -13.44
C ASP A 36 13.51 12.42 -12.32
N HIS A 37 12.50 12.97 -11.66
CA HIS A 37 12.66 14.04 -10.67
C HIS A 37 12.32 13.63 -9.23
N ILE A 38 12.01 12.35 -8.98
CA ILE A 38 11.82 11.81 -7.64
C ILE A 38 13.04 10.97 -7.26
N THR A 39 13.71 11.31 -6.16
CA THR A 39 14.87 10.57 -5.65
C THR A 39 15.01 10.74 -4.15
N GLY A 40 15.52 9.72 -3.45
CA GLY A 40 15.80 9.80 -2.01
C GLY A 40 14.58 9.74 -1.09
N GLU A 41 13.39 9.52 -1.64
CA GLU A 41 12.12 9.49 -0.91
C GLU A 41 11.70 8.07 -0.48
N LEU A 42 11.04 7.98 0.67
CA LEU A 42 10.30 6.78 1.09
C LEU A 42 8.83 6.96 0.70
N ILE A 43 8.27 6.00 -0.02
CA ILE A 43 6.87 6.04 -0.46
C ILE A 43 6.07 4.96 0.25
N ASP A 44 5.10 5.39 1.05
CA ASP A 44 4.18 4.50 1.75
C ASP A 44 3.02 4.02 0.87
N VAL A 45 3.03 2.72 0.56
CA VAL A 45 1.92 2.04 -0.13
C VAL A 45 1.22 1.10 0.84
N ASN A 46 0.71 1.66 1.94
CA ASN A 46 0.21 0.89 3.09
C ASN A 46 -1.29 1.10 3.38
N GLY A 47 -1.99 1.81 2.49
CA GLY A 47 -3.42 2.14 2.64
C GLY A 47 -3.69 3.11 3.80
N GLY A 48 -2.72 3.97 4.13
CA GLY A 48 -2.79 4.96 5.21
C GLY A 48 -2.69 4.36 6.60
N ARG A 49 -2.15 3.14 6.73
CA ARG A 49 -2.05 2.44 8.02
C ARG A 49 -0.97 3.01 8.92
N LEU A 50 0.15 3.40 8.33
CA LEU A 50 1.21 4.14 8.99
C LEU A 50 1.22 5.51 8.32
N MET A 51 1.05 6.54 9.14
CA MET A 51 1.10 7.94 8.74
C MET A 51 2.11 8.65 9.62
N ASP A 52 2.84 9.55 9.01
CA ASP A 52 3.69 10.59 9.57
C ASP A 52 2.87 11.78 10.09
#